data_AF-A0A1C7W9S3-F1
#
_entry.id   AF-A0A1C7W9S3-F1
#
_cell.length_a   1.000
_cell.length_b   1.000
_cell.length_c   1.000
_cell.angle_alpha   90.00
_cell.angle_beta   90.00
_cell.angle_gamma   90.00
#
_symmetry.space_group_name_H-M   'P 1'
#
loop_
_entity.id
_entity.type
_entity.pdbx_description
1 polymer ?
#
loop_
_entity_poly.entity_id
_entity_poly.type
_entity_poly.pdbx_seq_one_letter_code
_entity_poly.pdbx_strand_id
1 'polypeptide(L)'
;MKICEWRDAGRRLEIFGIPVLLFALYAAWFQWPETSTLYIITGIILFFRLLSFFGFTITVLWQRLVFRIRGQRLTGRPWWYQKFFE
;
A
#
# COMPACT_ATOMS: atom_id res chain seq x y z
N MET A 1 -15.52 -11.44 16.01
CA MET A 1 -14.79 -12.66 15.60
C MET A 1 -13.48 -12.71 16.36
N LYS A 2 -13.17 -13.79 17.09
CA LYS A 2 -11.81 -14.00 17.64
C LYS A 2 -10.89 -14.34 16.47
N ILE A 3 -10.03 -13.40 16.09
CA ILE A 3 -9.05 -13.59 15.02
C ILE A 3 -7.83 -14.27 15.63
N CYS A 4 -7.33 -15.32 14.98
CA CYS A 4 -6.12 -16.01 15.40
C CYS A 4 -4.91 -15.10 15.14
N GLU A 5 -4.21 -14.67 16.18
CA GLU A 5 -3.14 -13.66 16.12
C GLU A 5 -2.04 -14.03 15.11
N TRP A 6 -1.64 -15.30 15.09
CA TRP A 6 -0.66 -15.84 14.14
C TRP A 6 -1.09 -15.72 12.67
N ARG A 7 -2.40 -15.75 12.41
CA ARG A 7 -2.95 -15.65 11.06
C ARG A 7 -3.15 -14.18 10.61
N ASP A 8 -3.26 -13.26 11.56
CA ASP A 8 -3.38 -11.81 11.30
C ASP A 8 -2.04 -11.09 11.30
N ALA A 9 -0.95 -11.75 11.71
CA ALA A 9 0.41 -11.20 11.70
C ALA A 9 0.89 -10.75 10.30
N GLY A 10 0.28 -11.26 9.23
CA GLY A 10 0.57 -10.82 7.85
C GLY A 10 -0.19 -9.56 7.43
N ARG A 11 -1.14 -9.08 8.24
CA ARG A 11 -1.90 -7.86 7.94
C ARG A 11 -0.98 -6.65 8.09
N ARG A 12 -1.11 -5.72 7.16
CA ARG A 12 -0.34 -4.47 7.21
C ARG A 12 -0.72 -3.70 8.48
N LEU A 13 0.30 -3.31 9.25
CA LEU A 13 0.13 -2.42 10.39
C LEU A 13 -0.36 -1.05 9.91
N GLU A 14 -1.56 -0.68 10.33
CA GLU A 14 -2.22 0.56 9.96
C GLU A 14 -2.74 1.28 11.21
N ILE A 15 -2.40 2.55 11.35
CA ILE A 15 -2.90 3.44 12.40
C ILE A 15 -3.96 4.32 11.75
N PHE A 16 -5.20 4.24 12.25
CA PHE A 16 -6.39 4.88 11.65
C PHE A 16 -6.64 4.50 10.17
N GLY A 17 -6.03 3.46 9.60
CA GLY A 17 -6.07 3.14 8.17
C GLY A 17 -4.97 3.83 7.34
N ILE A 18 -3.97 4.39 8.02
CA ILE A 18 -2.71 4.87 7.42
C ILE A 18 -1.62 3.85 7.74
N PRO A 19 -0.91 3.34 6.74
CA PRO A 19 0.24 2.46 6.95
C PRO A 19 1.28 3.06 7.90
N VAL A 20 1.72 2.28 8.89
CA VAL A 20 2.75 2.70 9.86
C VAL A 20 4.03 3.19 9.17
N LEU A 21 4.38 2.57 8.03
CA LEU A 21 5.52 2.96 7.19
C LEU A 21 5.52 4.43 6.75
N LEU A 22 4.36 5.06 6.53
CA LEU A 22 4.29 6.47 6.14
C LEU A 22 4.73 7.40 7.27
N PHE A 23 4.52 6.99 8.52
CA PHE A 23 4.95 7.77 9.68
C PHE A 23 6.48 7.76 9.84
N ALA A 24 7.20 6.82 9.21
CA ALA A 24 8.65 6.86 9.16
C ALA A 24 9.19 8.13 8.45
N LEU A 25 8.38 8.79 7.61
CA LEU A 25 8.73 10.09 7.02
C LEU A 25 8.92 11.17 8.10
N TYR A 26 8.16 11.12 9.20
CA TYR A 26 8.39 12.02 10.33
C TYR A 26 9.70 11.72 11.07
N ALA A 27 10.17 10.47 11.08
CA ALA A 27 11.46 10.13 11.66
C ALA A 27 12.62 10.69 10.81
N ALA A 28 12.49 10.69 9.47
CA ALA A 28 13.45 11.30 8.56
C ALA A 28 13.55 12.83 8.73
N TRP A 29 12.48 13.48 9.20
CA TRP A 29 12.46 14.93 9.47
C TRP A 29 13.36 15.36 10.65
N PHE A 30 13.71 14.44 11.56
CA PHE A 30 14.44 14.77 12.79
C PHE A 30 15.84 15.36 12.53
N GLN A 31 16.47 15.06 11.38
CA GLN A 31 17.82 15.52 11.06
C GLN A 31 17.90 17.00 10.66
N TRP A 32 16.84 17.54 10.04
CA TRP A 32 16.79 18.94 9.57
C TRP A 32 15.38 19.50 9.79
N PRO A 33 15.11 20.04 10.99
CA PRO A 33 13.78 20.49 11.39
C PRO A 33 13.46 21.86 10.77
N GLU A 34 13.29 21.89 9.45
CA GLU A 34 12.68 23.03 8.78
C GLU A 34 11.15 22.91 8.84
N THR A 35 10.47 24.02 9.09
CA THR A 35 9.00 24.11 9.14
C THR A 35 8.37 23.84 7.77
N SER A 36 9.05 24.23 6.68
CA SER A 36 8.71 23.86 5.29
C SER A 36 8.57 22.35 5.11
N THR A 37 9.54 21.58 5.60
CA THR A 37 9.59 20.13 5.47
C THR A 37 8.48 19.43 6.26
N LEU A 38 8.04 19.98 7.40
CA LEU A 38 6.85 19.50 8.12
C LEU A 38 5.58 19.61 7.28
N TYR A 39 5.35 20.78 6.65
CA TYR A 39 4.17 20.98 5.81
C TYR A 39 4.15 20.04 4.60
N ILE A 40 5.31 19.78 4.01
CA ILE A 40 5.45 18.83 2.91
C ILE A 40 5.13 17.40 3.37
N ILE A 41 5.72 16.94 4.47
CA ILE A 41 5.50 15.58 4.99
C ILE A 41 4.05 15.37 5.42
N THR A 42 3.47 16.33 6.16
CA THR A 42 2.05 16.29 6.55
C THR A 42 1.13 16.26 5.33
N GLY A 43 1.43 17.07 4.31
CA GLY A 43 0.70 17.07 3.03
C GLY A 43 0.76 15.73 2.30
N ILE A 44 1.94 15.10 2.22
CA ILE A 44 2.11 13.78 1.61
C ILE A 44 1.27 12.72 2.35
N ILE A 45 1.29 12.74 3.69
CA ILE A 45 0.53 11.79 4.50
C ILE A 45 -0.98 12.00 4.33
N LEU A 46 -1.44 13.25 4.33
CA LEU A 46 -2.85 13.60 4.05
C LEU A 46 -3.29 13.18 2.66
N PHE A 47 -2.44 13.36 1.65
CA PHE A 47 -2.72 12.92 0.29
C PHE A 47 -2.92 11.40 0.22
N PHE A 48 -2.02 10.61 0.82
CA PHE A 48 -2.18 9.16 0.88
C PHE A 48 -3.38 8.72 1.74
N ARG A 49 -3.72 9.49 2.78
CA ARG A 49 -4.92 9.28 3.59
C ARG A 49 -6.20 9.43 2.75
N LEU A 50 -6.29 10.49 1.96
CA LEU A 50 -7.39 10.73 1.04
C LEU A 50 -7.49 9.62 -0.01
N LEU A 51 -6.37 9.23 -0.62
CA LEU A 51 -6.35 8.10 -1.57
C LEU A 51 -6.85 6.79 -0.93
N SER A 52 -6.44 6.50 0.30
CA SER A 52 -6.89 5.32 1.05
C SER A 52 -8.40 5.37 1.34
N PHE A 53 -8.95 6.56 1.64
CA PHE A 53 -10.39 6.75 1.84
C PHE A 53 -11.21 6.40 0.58
N PHE A 54 -10.68 6.71 -0.60
CA PHE A 54 -11.29 6.29 -1.87
C PHE A 54 -11.04 4.81 -2.24
N GLY A 55 -10.35 4.04 -1.39
CA GLY A 55 -9.98 2.65 -1.65
C GLY A 55 -8.78 2.49 -2.62
N PHE A 56 -8.15 3.59 -3.04
CA PHE A 56 -6.95 3.58 -3.87
C PHE A 56 -5.70 3.45 -2.98
N THR A 57 -5.50 2.25 -2.43
CA THR A 57 -4.26 1.96 -1.70
C THR A 57 -3.05 2.00 -2.65
N ILE A 58 -1.87 2.36 -2.12
CA ILE A 58 -0.60 2.39 -2.89
C ILE A 58 -0.37 1.07 -3.62
N THR A 59 -0.71 -0.05 -2.99
CA THR A 59 -0.62 -1.39 -3.57
C THR A 59 -1.53 -1.58 -4.78
N VAL A 60 -2.77 -1.05 -4.74
CA VAL A 60 -3.70 -1.12 -5.88
C VAL A 60 -3.21 -0.24 -7.02
N LEU A 61 -2.72 0.97 -6.73
CA LEU A 61 -2.12 1.86 -7.73
C LEU A 61 -0.90 1.21 -8.37
N TRP A 62 -0.02 0.60 -7.57
CA TRP A 62 1.15 -0.14 -8.04
C TRP A 62 0.75 -1.34 -8.89
N GLN A 63 -0.22 -2.15 -8.45
CA GLN A 63 -0.73 -3.28 -9.23
C GLN A 63 -1.31 -2.84 -10.58
N ARG A 64 -2.09 -1.76 -10.61
CA ARG A 64 -2.63 -1.19 -11.85
C ARG A 64 -1.52 -0.68 -12.78
N LEU A 65 -0.49 -0.06 -12.22
CA LEU A 65 0.66 0.42 -12.97
C LEU A 65 1.47 -0.75 -13.55
N VAL A 66 1.80 -1.75 -12.74
CA VAL A 66 2.49 -2.98 -13.17
C VAL A 66 1.67 -3.71 -14.22
N PHE A 67 0.35 -3.79 -14.07
CA PHE A 67 -0.54 -4.38 -15.06
C PHE A 67 -0.51 -3.61 -16.38
N ARG A 68 -0.56 -2.27 -16.33
CA ARG A 68 -0.45 -1.42 -17.52
C ARG A 68 0.89 -1.60 -18.24
N ILE A 69 2.00 -1.74 -17.49
CA ILE A 69 3.34 -1.96 -18.05
C ILE A 69 3.49 -3.37 -18.64
N ARG A 70 3.00 -4.42 -17.94
CA ARG A 70 3.09 -5.81 -18.42
C ARG A 70 2.18 -6.10 -19.62
N GLY A 71 1.14 -5.30 -19.83
CA GLY A 71 0.14 -5.54 -20.86
C GLY A 71 -0.76 -6.75 -20.55
N GLN A 72 -1.67 -7.07 -21.47
CA GLN A 72 -2.70 -8.11 -21.26
C GLN A 72 -2.24 -9.55 -21.58
N ARG A 73 -0.99 -9.75 -22.01
CA ARG A 73 -0.53 -11.07 -22.45
C ARG A 73 -0.14 -11.95 -21.26
N LEU A 74 -1.05 -12.84 -20.87
CA LEU A 74 -0.79 -13.98 -19.99
C LEU A 74 -0.11 -15.10 -20.79
N THR A 75 1.10 -14.88 -21.30
CA THR A 75 1.92 -15.95 -21.90
C THR A 75 2.55 -16.77 -20.78
N GLY A 76 1.94 -17.90 -20.44
CA GLY A 76 2.60 -18.93 -19.63
C GLY A 76 1.95 -19.27 -18.28
N ARG A 77 0.62 -19.27 -18.15
CA ARG A 77 0.01 -20.01 -17.02
C ARG A 77 0.34 -21.50 -17.20
N PRO A 78 1.08 -22.14 -16.28
CA PRO A 78 1.43 -23.53 -16.43
C PRO A 78 0.17 -24.41 -16.31
N TRP A 79 0.13 -25.48 -17.08
CA TRP A 79 -1.02 -26.39 -17.27
C TRP A 79 -1.74 -26.85 -15.99
N TRP A 80 -1.01 -27.05 -14.90
CA TRP A 80 -1.56 -27.45 -13.59
C TRP A 80 -2.37 -26.34 -12.87
N TYR A 81 -2.35 -25.10 -13.36
CA TYR A 81 -3.08 -23.95 -12.80
C TYR A 81 -4.27 -23.52 -13.69
N GLN A 82 -4.59 -24.31 -14.73
CA GLN A 82 -5.85 -24.17 -15.47
C GLN A 82 -6.97 -24.80 -14.63
N LYS A 83 -7.91 -24.00 -14.12
CA LYS A 83 -9.13 -24.52 -13.51
C LYS A 83 -10.05 -25.00 -14.65
N PHE A 84 -10.22 -26.32 -14.75
CA PHE A 84 -11.10 -26.98 -15.74
C PHE A 84 -12.58 -27.02 -15.33
N PHE A 85 -12.96 -26.38 -14.23
CA PHE A 85 -14.32 -26.42 -13.70
C PHE A 85 -14.87 -25.01 -13.50
N GLU A 86 -15.91 -24.70 -14.26
CA GLU A 86 -16.89 -23.62 -14.06
C GLU A 86 -17.90 -24.00 -12.99
#